data_AF-A0A3A8GVE7-F1
#
_entry.id   AF-A0A3A8GVE7-F1
#
_cell.length_a   1.000
_cell.length_b   1.000
_cell.length_c   1.000
_cell.angle_alpha   90.00
_cell.angle_beta   90.00
_cell.angle_gamma   90.00
#
_symmetry.space_group_name_H-M   'P 1'
#
loop_
_entity.id
_entity.type
_entity.pdbx_description
1 polymer ?
#
loop_
_entity_poly.entity_id
_entity_poly.type
_entity_poly.pdbx_seq_one_letter_code
_entity_poly.pdbx_strand_id
1 'polypeptide(L)'
;MNLAQAVELLRSRGIEVRYMGGADSMIMCRYRHPATGNYVAFALCKRRETWTFSHMGPGQMMTERPVADMEELVRLALEYVSIARAED
;
A
#
# COMPACT_ATOMS: atom_id res chain seq x y z
N MET A 1 0.64 15.08 -6.12
CA MET A 1 0.73 13.91 -7.04
C MET A 1 -0.66 13.33 -7.37
N ASN A 2 -0.89 12.75 -8.55
CA ASN A 2 -2.14 12.03 -8.88
C ASN A 2 -2.03 10.50 -8.70
N LEU A 3 -3.15 9.77 -8.81
CA LEU A 3 -3.17 8.31 -8.59
C LEU A 3 -2.26 7.53 -9.55
N ALA A 4 -2.25 7.87 -10.84
CA ALA A 4 -1.43 7.18 -11.83
C ALA A 4 0.07 7.35 -11.52
N GLN A 5 0.48 8.57 -11.16
CA GLN A 5 1.84 8.88 -10.73
C GLN A 5 2.23 8.11 -9.46
N ALA A 6 1.33 8.02 -8.48
CA ALA A 6 1.55 7.26 -7.26
C ALA A 6 1.75 5.76 -7.56
N VAL A 7 0.92 5.19 -8.44
CA VAL A 7 1.00 3.77 -8.81
C VAL A 7 2.30 3.46 -9.55
N GLU A 8 2.71 4.29 -10.50
CA GLU A 8 3.99 4.12 -11.19
C GLU A 8 5.18 4.24 -10.22
N LEU A 9 5.12 5.18 -9.27
CA LEU A 9 6.13 5.29 -8.23
C LEU A 9 6.20 4.04 -7.36
N LEU A 10 5.07 3.50 -6.89
CA LEU A 10 5.03 2.25 -6.11
C LEU A 10 5.62 1.07 -6.91
N ARG A 11 5.24 0.92 -8.17
CA ARG A 11 5.79 -0.13 -9.06
C ARG A 11 7.30 -0.02 -9.24
N SER A 12 7.81 1.20 -9.43
CA SER A 12 9.25 1.44 -9.55
C SER A 12 10.05 1.03 -8.29
N ARG A 13 9.38 0.92 -7.14
CA ARG A 13 9.98 0.48 -5.86
C ARG A 13 9.86 -1.03 -5.63
N GLY A 14 9.42 -1.78 -6.63
CA GLY A 14 9.24 -3.24 -6.56
C GLY A 14 7.95 -3.66 -5.84
N ILE A 15 6.99 -2.75 -5.70
CA ILE A 15 5.68 -3.05 -5.13
C ILE A 15 4.75 -3.50 -6.26
N GLU A 16 4.22 -4.71 -6.14
CA GLU A 16 3.16 -5.20 -7.01
C GLU A 16 1.87 -4.44 -6.71
N VAL A 17 1.24 -3.86 -7.73
CA VAL A 17 0.01 -3.08 -7.59
C VAL A 17 -1.10 -3.69 -8.45
N ARG A 18 -2.20 -4.11 -7.83
CA ARG A 18 -3.39 -4.69 -8.48
C ARG A 18 -4.62 -3.84 -8.21
N TYR A 19 -5.30 -3.44 -9.27
CA TYR A 19 -6.60 -2.79 -9.18
C TYR A 19 -7.69 -3.84 -8.97
N MET A 20 -8.50 -3.69 -7.92
CA MET A 20 -9.68 -4.51 -7.67
C MET A 20 -10.92 -3.66 -7.91
N GLY A 21 -11.60 -3.92 -9.04
CA GLY A 21 -12.83 -3.23 -9.41
C GLY A 21 -14.02 -3.68 -8.53
N GLY A 22 -14.69 -2.73 -7.89
CA GLY A 22 -15.85 -2.92 -7.01
C GLY A 22 -16.48 -1.57 -6.62
N ALA A 23 -17.53 -1.59 -5.78
CA ALA A 23 -18.32 -0.40 -5.41
C ALA A 23 -17.51 0.74 -4.77
N ASP A 24 -16.33 0.43 -4.25
CA ASP A 24 -15.31 1.38 -3.83
C ASP A 24 -14.00 0.99 -4.54
N SER A 25 -13.33 1.93 -5.20
CA SER A 25 -12.11 1.63 -5.96
C SER A 25 -11.01 1.19 -5.00
N MET A 26 -10.67 -0.10 -4.99
CA MET A 26 -9.64 -0.67 -4.12
C MET A 26 -8.40 -1.03 -4.94
N ILE A 27 -7.23 -0.74 -4.39
CA ILE A 27 -5.93 -1.08 -4.97
C ILE A 27 -5.18 -1.92 -3.94
N MET A 28 -4.88 -3.16 -4.28
CA MET A 28 -4.06 -4.03 -3.45
C MET A 28 -2.60 -3.87 -3.85
N CYS A 29 -1.76 -3.64 -2.87
CA CYS A 29 -0.32 -3.52 -3.03
C CYS A 29 0.38 -4.63 -2.24
N ARG A 30 1.38 -5.26 -2.84
CA ARG A 30 2.18 -6.29 -2.22
C ARG A 30 3.65 -6.05 -2.48
N TYR A 31 4.47 -6.15 -1.44
CA TYR A 31 5.92 -6.21 -1.57
C TYR A 31 6.41 -7.55 -1.07
N ARG A 32 7.34 -8.17 -1.80
CA ARG A 32 8.02 -9.40 -1.38
C ARG A 32 9.51 -9.10 -1.26
N HIS A 33 10.06 -9.33 -0.08
CA HIS A 33 11.48 -9.19 0.21
C HIS A 33 12.27 -10.22 -0.62
N PRO A 34 13.27 -9.80 -1.41
CA PRO A 34 13.96 -10.69 -2.34
C PRO A 34 14.87 -11.70 -1.64
N ALA A 35 15.44 -11.38 -0.47
CA ALA A 35 16.37 -12.24 0.24
C ALA A 35 15.66 -13.24 1.17
N THR A 36 14.69 -12.77 1.95
CA THR A 36 14.00 -13.57 2.98
C THR A 36 12.70 -14.20 2.47
N GLY A 37 12.15 -13.68 1.37
CA GLY A 37 10.84 -14.09 0.88
C GLY A 37 9.66 -13.58 1.71
N ASN A 38 9.92 -12.84 2.79
CA ASN A 38 8.90 -12.16 3.60
C ASN A 38 8.07 -11.24 2.70
N TYR A 39 6.79 -11.06 3.01
CA TYR A 39 5.95 -10.17 2.23
C TYR A 39 5.10 -9.31 3.14
N VAL A 40 4.81 -8.09 2.66
CA VAL A 40 3.82 -7.20 3.24
C VAL A 40 2.76 -6.88 2.21
N ALA A 41 1.52 -6.80 2.68
CA ALA A 41 0.37 -6.44 1.87
C ALA A 41 -0.39 -5.28 2.53
N PHE A 42 -0.84 -4.35 1.70
CA PHE A 42 -1.67 -3.23 2.09
C PHE A 42 -2.66 -2.90 0.97
N ALA A 43 -3.76 -2.26 1.32
CA ALA A 43 -4.81 -1.85 0.42
C ALA A 43 -5.00 -0.34 0.49
N LEU A 44 -5.30 0.25 -0.66
CA LEU A 44 -5.68 1.64 -0.83
C LEU A 44 -7.13 1.64 -1.27
N CYS A 45 -8.03 2.12 -0.42
CA CYS A 45 -9.45 2.11 -0.72
C CYS A 45 -9.93 3.54 -0.93
N LYS A 46 -10.58 3.80 -2.06
CA LYS A 46 -11.32 5.04 -2.27
C LYS A 46 -12.75 4.83 -1.83
N ARG A 47 -13.14 5.41 -0.69
CA ARG A 47 -14.53 5.44 -0.23
C ARG A 47 -15.05 6.86 -0.40
N ARG A 48 -16.01 7.06 -1.31
CA ARG A 48 -16.50 8.39 -1.71
C ARG A 48 -15.32 9.28 -2.18
N GLU A 49 -15.04 10.36 -1.44
CA GLU A 49 -13.95 11.31 -1.73
C GLU A 49 -12.69 11.07 -0.86
N THR A 50 -12.74 10.11 0.06
CA THR A 50 -11.64 9.82 0.97
C THR A 50 -10.88 8.59 0.53
N TRP A 51 -9.56 8.70 0.46
CA TRP A 51 -8.68 7.56 0.34
C TRP A 51 -8.30 7.05 1.73
N THR A 52 -8.28 5.74 1.91
CA THR A 52 -7.81 5.10 3.13
C THR A 52 -6.67 4.15 2.83
N PHE A 53 -5.67 4.13 3.70
CA PHE A 53 -4.61 3.14 3.73
C PHE A 53 -4.98 2.09 4.76
N SER A 54 -5.06 0.84 4.32
CA SER A 54 -5.36 -0.32 5.16
C SER A 54 -4.20 -1.30 5.10
N HIS A 55 -3.64 -1.72 6.23
CA HIS A 55 -2.56 -2.69 6.25
C HIS A 55 -2.84 -3.84 7.22
N MET A 56 -2.21 -4.99 6.97
CA MET A 56 -2.32 -6.17 7.82
C MET A 56 -0.91 -6.70 8.10
N GLY A 57 -0.46 -6.55 9.34
CA GLY A 57 0.76 -7.20 9.82
C GLY A 57 0.48 -8.64 10.27
N PRO A 58 1.51 -9.51 10.35
CA PRO A 58 1.36 -10.83 10.94
C PRO A 58 0.78 -10.73 12.36
N GLY A 59 -0.39 -11.31 12.60
CA GLY A 59 -1.06 -11.28 13.90
C GLY A 59 -1.69 -9.94 14.32
N GLN A 60 -1.78 -8.95 13.41
CA GLN A 60 -2.36 -7.64 13.71
C GLN A 60 -3.76 -7.45 13.11
N MET A 61 -4.61 -6.69 13.82
CA MET A 61 -5.92 -6.27 13.33
C MET A 61 -5.75 -5.26 12.19
N MET A 62 -6.61 -5.33 11.16
CA MET A 62 -6.58 -4.40 10.03
C MET A 62 -6.83 -2.98 10.52
N THR A 63 -5.82 -2.12 10.37
CA THR A 63 -5.90 -0.69 10.68
C THR A 63 -6.21 0.08 9.41
N GLU A 64 -7.33 0.80 9.39
CA GLU A 64 -7.67 1.72 8.31
C GLU A 64 -7.37 3.16 8.78
N ARG A 65 -6.57 3.90 8.01
CA ARG A 65 -6.33 5.33 8.24
C ARG A 65 -6.71 6.15 7.00
N PRO A 66 -7.40 7.29 7.15
CA PRO A 66 -7.57 8.22 6.04
C PRO A 66 -6.20 8.77 5.61
N VAL A 67 -6.07 9.08 4.33
CA VAL A 67 -4.92 9.80 3.77
C VAL A 67 -5.38 11.11 3.15
N ALA A 68 -4.63 12.18 3.40
CA ALA A 68 -4.95 13.52 2.94
C ALA A 68 -4.76 13.66 1.42
N ASP A 69 -3.73 13.00 0.88
CA ASP A 69 -3.40 13.04 -0.53
C ASP A 69 -2.61 11.79 -0.97
N MET A 70 -2.26 11.73 -2.27
CA MET A 70 -1.49 10.64 -2.85
C MET A 70 -0.02 10.62 -2.39
N GLU A 71 0.53 11.74 -1.92
CA GLU A 71 1.90 11.82 -1.41
C GLU A 71 2.00 11.14 -0.05
N GLU A 72 1.05 11.42 0.86
CA GLU A 72 0.94 10.72 2.13
C GLU A 72 0.73 9.22 1.92
N LEU A 73 -0.12 8.84 0.95
CA LEU A 73 -0.36 7.46 0.59
C LEU A 73 0.94 6.72 0.20
N VAL A 74 1.73 7.31 -0.72
CA VAL A 74 3.00 6.71 -1.13
C VAL A 74 3.97 6.66 0.04
N ARG A 75 4.05 7.73 0.85
CA ARG A 75 4.92 7.76 2.03
C ARG A 75 4.62 6.60 2.97
N LEU A 76 3.35 6.36 3.29
CA LEU A 76 2.92 5.25 4.16
C LEU A 76 3.21 3.88 3.56
N ALA A 77 2.97 3.70 2.27
CA ALA A 77 3.29 2.47 1.57
C ALA A 77 4.80 2.15 1.66
N LEU A 78 5.66 3.15 1.47
CA LEU A 78 7.12 2.98 1.54
C LEU A 78 7.62 2.77 2.97
N GLU A 79 7.02 3.45 3.95
CA GLU A 79 7.27 3.22 5.38
C GLU A 79 6.97 1.77 5.75
N TYR A 80 5.83 1.23 5.29
CA TYR A 80 5.46 -0.15 5.56
C TYR A 80 6.39 -1.17 4.89
N VAL A 81 6.83 -0.91 3.67
CA VAL A 81 7.86 -1.70 2.99
C VAL A 81 9.19 -1.63 3.73
N SER A 82 9.54 -0.50 4.33
CA SER A 82 10.78 -0.36 5.09
C SER A 82 10.81 -1.26 6.33
N ILE A 83 9.66 -1.46 7.00
CA ILE A 83 9.52 -2.41 8.11
C ILE A 83 9.84 -3.83 7.63
N ALA A 84 9.29 -4.23 6.47
CA ALA A 84 9.55 -5.55 5.88
C ALA A 84 11.02 -5.77 5.47
N ARG A 85 11.78 -4.69 5.26
CA ARG A 85 13.22 -4.72 4.94
C ARG A 85 14.11 -4.68 6.18
N ALA A 86 13.58 -4.20 7.32
CA ALA A 86 14.33 -4.08 8.56
C ALA A 86 14.35 -5.38 9.39
N GLU A 87 13.62 -6.42 8.95
CA GLU A 87 13.67 -7.76 9.52
C GLU A 87 14.82 -8.64 8.97
N ASP A 88 15.78 -8.04 8.25
CA ASP A 88 17.08 -8.63 7.90
C ASP A 88 18.08 -8.52 9.08
#